data_AF-A0A060X290-F1
#
_entry.id   AF-A0A060X290-F1
#
_cell.length_a   1.000
_cell.length_b   1.000
_cell.length_c   1.000
_cell.angle_alpha   90.00
_cell.angle_beta   90.00
_cell.angle_gamma   90.00
#
_symmetry.space_group_name_H-M   'P 1'
#
loop_
_entity.id
_entity.type
_entity.pdbx_description
1 polymer ?
#
loop_
_entity_poly.entity_id
_entity_poly.type
_entity_poly.pdbx_seq_one_letter_code
_entity_poly.pdbx_strand_id
1 'polypeptide(L)'
;MVQECNVRRCCLCQIYQVQQVTKAGKLCGEKQSVIKEFGRSSGVDCRRHVQKLNARRRENALLLYNCWREICQMTWTHVTCMCQCLP
;
A
#
# COMPACT_ATOMS: atom_id res chain seq x y z
N MET A 1 21.44 14.93 -16.25
CA MET A 1 20.43 15.49 -15.33
C MET A 1 19.77 14.36 -14.57
N VAL A 2 19.88 14.31 -13.24
CA VAL A 2 19.23 13.27 -12.42
C VAL A 2 17.76 13.63 -12.25
N GLN A 3 16.86 12.78 -12.73
CA GLN A 3 15.43 12.96 -12.52
C GLN A 3 15.09 12.51 -11.10
N GLU A 4 14.60 13.44 -10.29
CA GLU A 4 14.10 13.12 -8.97
C GLU A 4 12.77 12.35 -9.06
N CYS A 5 12.65 11.33 -8.21
CA CYS A 5 11.47 10.50 -8.10
C CYS A 5 10.94 10.55 -6.66
N ASN A 6 9.62 10.43 -6.51
CA ASN A 6 8.97 10.21 -5.23
C ASN A 6 8.20 8.89 -5.23
N VAL A 7 8.01 8.35 -4.02
CA VAL A 7 7.20 7.15 -3.79
C VAL A 7 5.81 7.57 -3.34
N ARG A 8 4.79 7.05 -4.02
CA ARG A 8 3.38 7.36 -3.76
C ARG A 8 2.57 6.10 -3.53
N ARG A 9 1.49 6.24 -2.76
CA ARG A 9 0.53 5.17 -2.47
C ARG A 9 -0.75 5.42 -3.24
N CYS A 10 -1.23 4.40 -3.96
CA CYS A 10 -2.50 4.47 -4.67
C CYS A 10 -3.67 4.63 -3.70
N CYS A 11 -4.63 5.52 -3.95
CA CYS A 11 -5.80 5.67 -3.07
C CYS A 11 -6.78 4.50 -3.20
N LEU A 12 -6.89 3.91 -4.40
CA LEU A 12 -7.82 2.81 -4.69
C LEU A 12 -7.26 1.47 -4.23
N CYS A 13 -6.10 1.09 -4.78
CA CYS A 13 -5.53 -0.22 -4.52
C CYS A 13 -4.47 -0.20 -3.43
N GLN A 14 -4.10 0.95 -2.85
CA GLN A 14 -3.07 1.11 -1.80
C GLN A 14 -1.64 0.68 -2.18
N ILE A 15 -1.37 0.37 -3.46
CA ILE A 15 -0.05 -0.11 -3.92
C ILE A 15 0.92 1.07 -3.96
N TYR A 16 2.17 0.83 -3.56
CA TYR A 16 3.23 1.83 -3.67
C TYR A 16 3.85 1.80 -5.05
N GLN A 17 4.04 2.96 -5.66
CA GLN A 17 4.65 3.13 -6.98
C GLN A 17 5.61 4.31 -7.00
N VAL A 18 6.58 4.25 -7.91
CA VAL A 18 7.53 5.33 -8.16
C VAL A 18 6.91 6.29 -9.17
N GLN A 19 6.97 7.58 -8.87
CA GLN A 19 6.52 8.63 -9.76
C GLN A 19 7.61 9.70 -9.89
N GLN A 20 7.81 10.21 -11.10
CA GLN A 20 8.72 11.33 -11.32
C GLN A 20 8.03 12.62 -10.84
N VAL A 21 8.71 13.43 -10.02
CA VAL A 21 8.09 14.62 -9.38
C VAL A 21 7.54 15.64 -10.38
N THR A 22 8.11 15.68 -11.59
CA THR A 22 7.68 16.59 -12.65
C THR A 22 6.40 16.15 -13.37
N LYS A 23 5.93 14.91 -13.17
CA LYS A 23 4.77 14.36 -13.86
C LYS A 23 3.65 14.04 -12.88
N ALA A 24 2.42 14.41 -13.24
CA ALA A 24 1.22 13.91 -12.56
C ALA A 24 0.90 12.50 -13.07
N GLY A 25 1.21 11.48 -12.25
CA GLY A 25 0.95 10.08 -12.55
C GLY A 25 -0.52 9.72 -12.35
N LYS A 26 -1.05 8.89 -13.24
CA LYS A 26 -2.32 8.19 -13.04
C LYS A 26 -2.02 6.83 -12.45
N LEU A 27 -2.68 6.50 -11.35
CA LEU A 27 -2.61 5.18 -10.72
C LEU A 27 -4.00 4.58 -10.75
N CYS A 28 -4.10 3.34 -11.26
CA CYS A 28 -5.39 2.67 -11.48
C CYS A 28 -6.36 3.46 -12.40
N GLY A 29 -5.83 4.19 -13.40
CA GLY A 29 -6.62 4.97 -14.35
C GLY A 29 -7.02 6.37 -13.87
N GLU A 30 -6.98 6.62 -12.57
CA GLU A 30 -7.39 7.89 -11.97
C GLU A 30 -6.22 8.83 -11.66
N LYS A 31 -6.46 10.14 -11.79
CA LYS A 31 -5.51 11.17 -11.32
C LYS A 31 -5.53 11.16 -9.79
N GLN A 32 -4.37 10.98 -9.18
CA GLN A 32 -4.28 10.94 -7.72
C GLN A 32 -3.63 12.17 -7.14
N SER A 33 -4.28 12.72 -6.10
CA SER A 33 -3.71 13.74 -5.24
C SER A 33 -2.65 13.13 -4.32
N VAL A 34 -1.62 13.92 -4.02
CA VAL A 34 -0.58 13.53 -3.06
C VAL A 34 -1.15 13.77 -1.68
N ILE A 35 -1.54 12.71 -0.98
CA ILE A 35 -1.93 12.83 0.43
C ILE A 35 -0.67 12.82 1.30
N LYS A 36 0.33 11.99 0.95
CA LYS A 36 1.60 11.87 1.67
C LYS A 36 2.70 11.38 0.74
N GLU A 37 3.89 11.97 0.85
CA GLU A 37 5.10 11.47 0.19
C GLU A 37 5.79 10.44 1.09
N PHE A 38 6.05 9.23 0.56
CA PHE A 38 6.65 8.12 1.32
C PHE A 38 8.17 8.04 1.15
N GLY A 39 8.75 8.93 0.35
CA GLY A 39 10.18 9.04 0.09
C GLY A 39 10.44 9.78 -1.21
N ARG A 40 11.58 10.46 -1.29
CA ARG A 40 12.04 11.17 -2.48
C ARG A 40 13.54 10.91 -2.64
N SER A 41 13.94 10.36 -3.77
CA SER A 41 15.33 9.98 -4.03
C SER A 41 15.54 9.67 -5.51
N SER A 42 16.72 9.13 -5.85
CA SER A 42 17.01 8.63 -7.18
C SER A 42 16.03 7.49 -7.57
N GLY A 43 15.83 7.28 -8.88
CA GLY A 43 14.94 6.22 -9.36
C GLY A 43 15.32 4.81 -8.87
N VAL A 44 16.61 4.53 -8.64
CA VAL A 44 17.08 3.22 -8.14
C VAL A 44 16.67 3.02 -6.68
N ASP A 45 16.93 4.02 -5.84
CA ASP A 45 16.60 3.98 -4.42
C ASP A 45 15.08 3.96 -4.20
N CYS A 46 14.34 4.73 -4.99
CA CYS A 46 12.87 4.71 -4.98
C CYS A 46 12.31 3.32 -5.33
N ARG A 47 12.89 2.60 -6.31
CA ARG A 47 12.45 1.23 -6.65
C ARG A 47 12.68 0.25 -5.51
N ARG A 48 13.84 0.30 -4.86
CA ARG A 48 14.15 -0.53 -3.67
C ARG A 48 13.19 -0.22 -2.52
N HIS A 49 12.91 1.06 -2.29
CA HIS A 49 11.97 1.49 -1.25
C HIS A 49 10.54 1.00 -1.54
N VAL A 50 10.07 1.14 -2.79
CA VAL A 50 8.76 0.62 -3.21
C VAL A 50 8.63 -0.89 -3.00
N GLN A 51 9.66 -1.66 -3.31
CA GLN A 51 9.66 -3.11 -3.07
C GLN A 51 9.46 -3.42 -1.57
N LYS A 52 10.20 -2.73 -0.69
CA LYS A 52 10.08 -2.89 0.76
C LYS A 52 8.68 -2.50 1.28
N LEU A 53 8.12 -1.39 0.79
CA LEU A 53 6.79 -0.93 1.20
C LEU A 53 5.68 -1.87 0.72
N ASN A 54 5.78 -2.39 -0.51
CA ASN A 54 4.82 -3.35 -1.04
C ASN A 54 4.94 -4.73 -0.35
N ALA A 55 6.14 -5.16 0.06
CA ALA A 55 6.33 -6.37 0.85
C ALA A 55 5.60 -6.28 2.20
N ARG A 56 5.81 -5.20 2.96
CA ARG A 56 5.10 -4.94 4.22
C ARG A 56 3.58 -4.90 4.04
N ARG A 57 3.10 -4.29 2.96
CA ARG A 57 1.68 -4.23 2.65
C ARG A 57 1.10 -5.63 2.34
N ARG A 58 1.87 -6.51 1.68
CA ARG A 58 1.47 -7.92 1.49
C ARG A 58 1.45 -8.68 2.81
N GLU A 59 2.49 -8.55 3.64
CA GLU A 59 2.56 -9.16 4.97
C GLU A 59 1.37 -8.75 5.83
N ASN A 60 1.06 -7.46 5.90
CA ASN A 60 -0.12 -6.98 6.64
C ASN A 60 -1.43 -7.56 6.09
N ALA A 61 -1.59 -7.66 4.76
CA ALA A 61 -2.77 -8.27 4.16
C ALA A 61 -2.88 -9.77 4.49
N LEU A 62 -1.75 -10.49 4.55
CA LEU A 62 -1.71 -11.89 4.95
C LEU A 62 -2.01 -12.06 6.44
N LEU A 63 -1.46 -11.22 7.31
CA LEU A 63 -1.75 -11.23 8.74
C LEU A 63 -3.24 -10.97 9.01
N LEU A 64 -3.86 -10.03 8.29
CA LEU A 64 -5.30 -9.77 8.39
C LEU A 64 -6.14 -10.98 7.93
N TYR A 65 -5.76 -11.63 6.83
CA TYR A 65 -6.45 -12.84 6.36
C TYR A 65 -6.28 -14.02 7.33
N ASN A 66 -5.11 -14.17 7.95
CA ASN A 66 -4.86 -15.20 8.94
C ASN A 66 -5.59 -14.90 10.27
N CYS A 67 -5.60 -13.64 10.73
CA CYS A 67 -6.47 -13.15 11.85
C CYS A 67 -7.91 -13.53 11.59
N TRP A 68 -8.41 -13.20 10.39
CA TRP A 68 -9.77 -13.52 9.97
C TRP A 68 -10.03 -15.03 9.96
N ARG A 69 -9.10 -15.83 9.43
CA ARG A 69 -9.21 -17.30 9.41
C ARG A 69 -9.27 -17.89 10.82
N GLU A 70 -8.38 -17.46 11.72
CA GLU A 70 -8.32 -17.99 13.10
C GLU A 70 -9.57 -17.61 13.90
N ILE A 71 -10.06 -16.37 13.79
CA ILE A 71 -11.27 -15.95 14.50
C ILE A 71 -12.54 -16.61 13.90
N CYS A 72 -12.61 -16.78 12.57
CA CYS A 72 -13.71 -17.51 11.93
C CYS A 72 -13.75 -19.00 12.32
N GLN A 73 -12.63 -19.64 12.65
CA GLN A 73 -12.64 -21.04 13.13
C GLN A 73 -13.12 -21.18 14.59
N MET A 74 -13.03 -20.12 15.40
CA MET A 74 -13.37 -20.16 16.84
C MET A 74 -14.78 -19.69 17.18
N THR A 75 -15.54 -19.10 16.24
CA THR A 75 -16.89 -18.56 16.54
C THR A 75 -17.95 -18.98 15.51
N TRP A 76 -18.93 -19.79 15.94
CA TRP A 76 -20.14 -20.16 15.18
C TRP A 76 -21.17 -19.02 15.07
N THR A 77 -20.74 -17.76 15.03
CA THR A 77 -21.62 -16.59 14.86
C THR A 77 -20.99 -15.63 13.85
N HIS A 78 -21.34 -15.83 12.58
CA HIS A 78 -20.78 -15.18 11.39
C HIS A 78 -20.82 -13.63 11.35
N VAL A 79 -21.45 -12.94 12.31
CA VAL A 79 -21.86 -11.53 12.14
C VAL A 79 -20.99 -10.53 12.93
N THR A 80 -20.31 -10.95 14.02
CA THR A 80 -19.56 -10.01 14.89
C THR A 80 -18.05 -9.99 14.66
N CYS A 81 -17.48 -10.99 13.99
CA CYS A 81 -16.03 -11.16 13.82
C CYS A 81 -15.36 -10.06 12.97
N MET A 82 -16.10 -9.39 12.09
CA MET A 82 -15.53 -8.46 11.12
C MET A 82 -15.06 -7.12 11.75
N CYS A 83 -15.54 -6.79 12.96
CA CYS A 83 -15.28 -5.49 13.59
C CYS A 83 -14.02 -5.41 14.46
N GLN A 84 -13.34 -6.53 14.77
CA GLN A 84 -12.18 -6.53 15.69
C GLN A 84 -10.80 -6.66 15.01
N CYS A 85 -10.72 -7.07 13.74
CA CYS A 85 -9.44 -7.14 13.00
C CYS A 85 -9.20 -5.92 12.06
N LEU A 86 -10.07 -4.90 12.01
CA LEU A 86 -9.78 -3.68 11.23
C LEU A 86 -9.08 -2.63 12.12
N PRO A 87 -7.93 -2.07 11.70
CA PRO A 87 -7.36 -0.88 12.33
C PRO A 87 -8.17 0.39 12.02
#